data_AF-A0A8X6L8I4-F1
#
_entry.id   AF-A0A8X6L8I4-F1
#
_cell.length_a   1.000
_cell.length_b   1.000
_cell.length_c   1.000
_cell.angle_alpha   90.00
_cell.angle_beta   90.00
_cell.angle_gamma   90.00
#
_symmetry.space_group_name_H-M   'P 1'
#
loop_
_entity.id
_entity.type
_entity.pdbx_description
1 polymer ?
#
loop_
_entity_poly.entity_id
_entity_poly.type
_entity_poly.pdbx_seq_one_letter_code
_entity_poly.pdbx_strand_id
1 'polypeptide(L)'
;MDDFITARRKDDAVVSVCQDNKKKNVLILGLNQTARNLLKYEEGNLLNKPLINILSARTADDMKNYLEYTENGHDLLDVLPKVIGFSLTDAKGEDIKTKVKVFRTTQFASNKINYELLIRDISLSHKLGIFRDEYLMGKKYKNHDLFDIPNNESTILELYVILNFAFQHQINAAIGVIGLNSSCSEINDALKVIIEHFYKNCRSDDFLGYYLVALLSSLFLQSSASSRTILDKEIFYVELDGKIDLRFGYAFNRDSFSAKAKDKTSSYSYLRFLYLQQVYPNTQMGFNVKAGVSGIANLKALDIEKLDMEEWYFIIKNQELGSIEYGKRSLVSQSMLINTSKIYAAAGGVNGHWTNYANLRGDHKKDGDPGYGQDEVFWVKPNIYSDYNGLELGLKQSSINYISPEIYNFQLGFSYVPGKNNLQYSNLIAAGLSYKNGLSDDINFTTALTGEFARENLTGCLDGTPEGYGCRNQLLHWNFGLKLKLFDLDCIFSYGNGGKSGEKCNPEINNTYYINAGVAYHSDSYKSSLTYFNSGRHIVSKGTNELTSYALSLEYPFFMGTSYYFDIVKFTTKEPKVENSNSGYVLLTGLKLSF
;
A
#
# COMPACT_ATOMS: atom_id res chain seq x y z
N MET A 1 -13.82 40.02 38.30
CA MET A 1 -14.94 39.70 37.39
C MET A 1 -14.73 38.25 37.09
N ASP A 2 -15.48 37.39 37.78
CA ASP A 2 -15.20 35.97 37.87
C ASP A 2 -15.56 35.29 36.54
N ASP A 3 -14.57 34.65 35.94
CA ASP A 3 -14.66 33.95 34.66
C ASP A 3 -15.69 32.81 34.72
N PHE A 4 -16.91 33.07 34.26
CA PHE A 4 -17.91 32.05 33.98
C PHE A 4 -18.18 31.98 32.48
N ILE A 5 -17.42 31.13 31.78
CA ILE A 5 -17.95 30.22 30.74
C ILE A 5 -17.12 28.94 30.80
N THR A 6 -17.65 27.88 31.41
CA THR A 6 -17.03 26.54 31.28
C THR A 6 -17.59 25.87 30.02
N ALA A 7 -17.14 26.30 28.84
CA ALA A 7 -17.47 25.60 27.61
C ALA A 7 -16.87 24.19 27.68
N ARG A 8 -17.72 23.16 27.82
CA ARG A 8 -17.26 21.76 27.87
C ARG A 8 -16.69 21.31 26.51
N ARG A 9 -17.02 22.02 25.43
CA ARG A 9 -16.52 21.80 24.07
C ARG A 9 -16.18 23.14 23.43
N LYS A 10 -15.13 23.16 22.60
CA LYS A 10 -14.58 24.37 21.96
C LYS A 10 -15.61 25.14 21.11
N ASP A 11 -16.59 24.44 20.54
CA ASP A 11 -17.56 24.99 19.58
C ASP A 11 -18.97 25.18 20.15
N ASP A 12 -19.15 25.09 21.47
CA ASP A 12 -20.45 25.31 22.10
C ASP A 12 -20.71 26.82 22.26
N ALA A 13 -21.85 27.33 21.80
CA ALA A 13 -22.27 28.71 22.06
C ALA A 13 -22.88 28.81 23.46
N VAL A 14 -22.27 29.61 24.34
CA VAL A 14 -22.71 29.75 25.74
C VAL A 14 -23.02 31.22 26.04
N VAL A 15 -24.19 31.44 26.63
CA VAL A 15 -24.63 32.74 27.15
C VAL A 15 -24.88 32.59 28.65
N SER A 16 -24.12 33.32 29.45
CA SER A 16 -24.29 33.38 30.90
C SER A 16 -25.35 34.41 31.23
N VAL A 17 -26.34 34.05 32.05
CA VAL A 17 -27.46 34.91 32.44
C VAL A 17 -27.70 34.88 33.94
N CYS A 18 -28.27 35.96 34.47
CA CYS A 18 -28.71 36.04 35.86
C CYS A 18 -30.19 36.38 35.92
N GLN A 19 -30.97 35.50 36.54
CA GLN A 19 -32.32 35.79 36.99
C GLN A 19 -32.24 36.46 38.37
N ASP A 20 -32.73 37.70 38.46
CA ASP A 20 -32.86 38.43 39.72
C ASP A 20 -34.33 38.46 40.13
N ASN A 21 -34.69 37.64 41.12
CA ASN A 21 -36.07 37.50 41.58
C ASN A 21 -36.59 38.79 42.24
N LYS A 22 -35.70 39.60 42.83
CA LYS A 22 -36.07 40.87 43.46
C LYS A 22 -36.37 41.94 42.41
N LYS A 23 -35.58 42.00 41.34
CA LYS A 23 -35.77 42.95 40.23
C LYS A 23 -36.74 42.46 39.15
N LYS A 24 -37.18 41.20 39.22
CA LYS A 24 -38.06 40.55 38.24
C LYS A 24 -37.53 40.66 36.81
N ASN A 25 -36.23 40.40 36.63
CA ASN A 25 -35.59 40.45 35.33
C ASN A 25 -34.56 39.34 35.13
N VAL A 26 -34.21 39.12 33.87
CA VAL A 26 -33.16 38.20 33.43
C VAL A 26 -32.17 38.98 32.57
N LEU A 27 -30.93 39.08 33.02
CA LEU A 27 -29.88 39.86 32.35
C LEU A 27 -28.79 38.95 31.80
N ILE A 28 -28.24 39.31 30.64
CA ILE A 28 -27.07 38.66 30.06
C ILE A 28 -25.82 39.16 30.79
N LEU A 29 -25.08 38.22 31.38
CA LEU A 29 -23.84 38.47 32.12
C LEU A 29 -22.57 38.26 31.27
N GLY A 30 -22.64 37.42 30.25
CA GLY A 30 -21.49 37.10 29.41
C GLY A 30 -21.85 36.25 28.21
N LEU A 31 -21.01 36.30 27.17
CA LEU A 31 -21.11 35.47 25.98
C LEU A 31 -19.71 34.99 25.59
N ASN A 32 -19.58 33.73 25.19
CA ASN A 32 -18.32 33.27 24.59
C ASN A 32 -18.21 33.65 23.11
N GLN A 33 -17.03 33.45 22.52
CA GLN A 33 -16.77 33.78 21.12
C GLN A 33 -17.77 33.13 20.16
N THR A 34 -18.13 31.87 20.40
CA THR A 34 -19.06 31.13 19.54
C THR A 34 -20.47 31.72 19.59
N ALA A 35 -20.96 32.11 20.77
CA ALA A 35 -22.26 32.78 20.90
C ALA A 35 -22.26 34.17 20.22
N ARG A 36 -21.15 34.91 20.28
CA ARG A 36 -20.99 36.18 19.54
C ARG A 36 -21.07 35.98 18.04
N ASN A 37 -20.35 34.99 17.52
CA ASN A 37 -20.37 34.66 16.09
C ASN A 37 -21.78 34.25 15.63
N LEU A 38 -22.50 33.49 16.45
CA LEU A 38 -23.87 33.05 16.16
C LEU A 38 -24.85 34.22 16.09
N LEU A 39 -24.86 35.09 17.11
CA LEU A 39 -25.81 36.20 17.23
C LEU A 39 -25.40 37.44 16.42
N LYS A 40 -24.15 37.51 15.97
CA LYS A 40 -23.54 38.65 15.24
C LYS A 40 -23.58 39.97 16.03
N TYR A 41 -23.52 39.89 17.36
CA TYR A 41 -23.39 41.05 18.25
C TYR A 41 -21.98 41.13 18.83
N GLU A 42 -21.47 42.36 18.95
CA GLU A 42 -20.29 42.66 19.78
C GLU A 42 -20.63 42.58 21.27
N GLU A 43 -19.68 42.14 22.10
CA GLU A 43 -19.90 41.81 23.52
C GLU A 43 -20.51 42.98 24.31
N GLY A 44 -19.97 44.19 24.15
CA GLY A 44 -20.43 45.39 24.85
C GLY A 44 -21.88 45.78 24.56
N ASN A 45 -22.48 45.27 23.48
CA ASN A 45 -23.85 45.62 23.08
C ASN A 45 -24.91 44.80 23.83
N LEU A 46 -24.55 43.60 24.33
CA LEU A 46 -25.49 42.67 24.97
C LEU A 46 -25.27 42.53 26.49
N LEU A 47 -24.10 42.88 27.01
CA LEU A 47 -23.84 42.82 28.46
C LEU A 47 -24.84 43.68 29.24
N ASN A 48 -25.39 43.11 30.32
CA ASN A 48 -26.42 43.70 31.17
C ASN A 48 -27.72 44.08 30.44
N LYS A 49 -27.96 43.57 29.24
CA LYS A 49 -29.25 43.70 28.55
C LYS A 49 -30.19 42.55 28.92
N PRO A 50 -31.52 42.75 28.82
CA PRO A 50 -32.50 41.69 29.00
C PRO A 50 -32.27 40.51 28.05
N LEU A 51 -32.38 39.28 28.55
CA LEU A 51 -32.28 38.06 27.73
C LEU A 51 -33.27 38.08 26.55
N ILE A 52 -34.44 38.67 26.74
CA ILE A 52 -35.50 38.75 25.72
C ILE A 52 -35.06 39.45 24.43
N ASN A 53 -33.99 40.26 24.47
CA ASN A 53 -33.49 40.98 23.30
C ASN A 53 -32.85 40.06 22.25
N ILE A 54 -32.45 38.85 22.65
CA ILE A 54 -31.86 37.86 21.74
C ILE A 54 -32.82 36.69 21.47
N LEU A 55 -34.03 36.71 22.03
CA LEU A 55 -35.06 35.69 21.79
C LEU A 55 -35.98 36.14 20.66
N SER A 56 -36.44 35.18 19.84
CA SER A 56 -37.53 35.45 18.89
C SER A 56 -38.81 35.85 19.63
N ALA A 57 -39.70 36.59 18.97
CA ALA A 57 -40.94 37.10 19.57
C ALA A 57 -41.76 35.99 20.26
N ARG A 58 -41.87 34.82 19.63
CA ARG A 58 -42.58 33.66 20.20
C ARG A 58 -41.89 33.14 21.46
N THR A 59 -40.58 32.93 21.41
CA THR A 59 -39.79 32.42 22.54
C THR A 59 -39.81 33.39 23.72
N ALA A 60 -39.76 34.68 23.41
CA ALA A 60 -39.88 35.79 24.35
C ALA A 60 -41.22 35.79 25.10
N ASP A 61 -42.32 35.56 24.38
CA ASP A 61 -43.66 35.51 24.98
C ASP A 61 -43.87 34.25 25.82
N ASP A 62 -43.41 33.08 25.36
CA ASP A 62 -43.44 31.86 26.15
C ASP A 62 -42.64 32.02 27.46
N MET A 63 -41.46 32.63 27.40
CA MET A 63 -40.68 32.92 28.62
C MET A 63 -41.43 33.84 29.58
N LYS A 64 -42.04 34.93 29.09
CA LYS A 64 -42.81 35.86 29.95
C LYS A 64 -43.99 35.19 30.64
N ASN A 65 -44.66 34.26 29.96
CA ASN A 65 -45.89 33.64 30.46
C ASN A 65 -45.62 32.57 31.52
N TYR A 66 -44.47 31.89 31.45
CA TYR A 66 -44.18 30.73 32.30
C TYR A 66 -43.07 30.95 33.33
N LEU A 67 -42.28 32.02 33.23
CA LEU A 67 -41.19 32.31 34.17
C LEU A 67 -41.70 33.03 35.43
N GLU A 68 -41.41 32.45 36.58
CA GLU A 68 -41.74 32.98 37.90
C GLU A 68 -40.50 33.51 38.63
N TYR A 69 -40.68 34.63 39.34
CA TYR A 69 -39.61 35.32 40.06
C TYR A 69 -39.73 35.09 41.58
N THR A 70 -39.82 33.83 41.99
CA THR A 70 -39.89 33.42 43.41
C THR A 70 -38.84 32.34 43.70
N GLU A 71 -38.50 32.09 44.97
CA GLU A 71 -37.44 31.12 45.32
C GLU A 71 -37.77 29.68 44.92
N ASN A 72 -39.06 29.32 44.88
CA ASN A 72 -39.54 27.96 44.57
C ASN A 72 -40.41 27.91 43.29
N GLY A 73 -40.45 28.99 42.52
CA GLY A 73 -41.26 29.09 41.30
C GLY A 73 -40.57 28.51 40.07
N HIS A 74 -41.31 28.42 38.98
CA HIS A 74 -40.77 27.98 37.68
C HIS A 74 -39.70 28.95 37.17
N ASP A 75 -38.46 28.48 37.09
CA ASP A 75 -37.32 29.30 36.72
C ASP A 75 -36.90 29.07 35.24
N LEU A 76 -35.77 29.65 34.82
CA LEU A 76 -35.28 29.47 33.44
C LEU A 76 -35.00 28.01 33.07
N LEU A 77 -34.62 27.17 34.04
CA LEU A 77 -34.38 25.74 33.82
C LEU A 77 -35.68 25.00 33.52
N ASP A 78 -36.80 25.43 34.12
CA ASP A 78 -38.12 24.83 33.92
C ASP A 78 -38.79 25.24 32.62
N VAL A 79 -38.52 26.47 32.15
CA VAL A 79 -39.25 27.13 31.07
C VAL A 79 -38.56 26.97 29.73
N LEU A 80 -37.33 27.47 29.58
CA LEU A 80 -36.70 27.60 28.25
C LEU A 80 -36.55 26.26 27.50
N PRO A 81 -36.14 25.15 28.13
CA PRO A 81 -36.03 23.87 27.43
C PRO A 81 -37.36 23.30 26.90
N LYS A 82 -38.51 23.78 27.40
CA LYS A 82 -39.85 23.31 27.00
C LYS A 82 -40.50 24.16 25.92
N VAL A 83 -39.87 25.27 25.53
CA VAL A 83 -40.37 26.14 24.44
C VAL A 83 -40.28 25.40 23.10
N ILE A 84 -41.44 25.15 22.50
CA ILE A 84 -41.53 24.46 21.20
C ILE A 84 -41.03 25.41 20.10
N GLY A 85 -39.97 25.00 19.41
CA GLY A 85 -39.38 25.78 18.33
C GLY A 85 -38.59 26.99 18.83
N PHE A 86 -37.92 26.85 19.99
CA PHE A 86 -37.00 27.84 20.53
C PHE A 86 -36.11 28.44 19.42
N SER A 87 -36.09 29.76 19.30
CA SER A 87 -35.26 30.47 18.34
C SER A 87 -34.72 31.76 18.93
N LEU A 88 -33.55 32.14 18.45
CA LEU A 88 -32.89 33.39 18.79
C LEU A 88 -33.01 34.35 17.62
N THR A 89 -32.77 35.63 17.88
CA THR A 89 -32.74 36.65 16.83
C THR A 89 -31.35 37.27 16.78
N ASP A 90 -30.79 37.37 15.58
CA ASP A 90 -29.47 37.95 15.36
C ASP A 90 -29.50 39.50 15.36
N ALA A 91 -28.34 40.14 15.23
CA ALA A 91 -28.23 41.61 15.19
C ALA A 91 -28.99 42.29 14.04
N LYS A 92 -29.41 41.53 13.03
CA LYS A 92 -30.18 42.02 11.88
C LYS A 92 -31.69 41.77 12.02
N GLY A 93 -32.13 41.12 13.09
CA GLY A 93 -33.52 40.75 13.28
C GLY A 93 -33.90 39.41 12.64
N GLU A 94 -32.93 38.62 12.16
CA GLU A 94 -33.19 37.32 11.53
C GLU A 94 -33.31 36.22 12.58
N ASP A 95 -34.33 35.38 12.43
CA ASP A 95 -34.57 34.25 13.32
C ASP A 95 -33.59 33.10 13.04
N ILE A 96 -32.83 32.75 14.07
CA ILE A 96 -31.93 31.59 14.10
C ILE A 96 -32.63 30.46 14.85
N LYS A 97 -32.93 29.37 14.15
CA LYS A 97 -33.49 28.16 14.78
C LYS A 97 -32.43 27.51 15.66
N THR A 98 -32.72 27.38 16.94
CA THR A 98 -31.75 26.85 17.91
C THR A 98 -32.38 25.82 18.85
N LYS A 99 -31.55 25.09 19.58
CA LYS A 99 -31.96 24.36 20.79
C LYS A 99 -31.20 24.92 21.98
N VAL A 100 -31.87 25.06 23.12
CA VAL A 100 -31.26 25.54 24.35
C VAL A 100 -31.22 24.43 25.41
N LYS A 101 -30.08 24.30 26.09
CA LYS A 101 -30.00 23.62 27.39
C LYS A 101 -29.62 24.65 28.45
N VAL A 102 -30.28 24.59 29.59
CA VAL A 102 -30.07 25.51 30.70
C VAL A 102 -29.35 24.77 31.82
N PHE A 103 -28.31 25.39 32.37
CA PHE A 103 -27.57 24.85 33.51
C PHE A 103 -27.58 25.88 34.63
N ARG A 104 -28.03 25.49 35.82
CA ARG A 104 -27.88 26.32 37.02
C ARG A 104 -26.42 26.25 37.48
N THR A 105 -25.79 27.40 37.72
CA THR A 105 -24.42 27.51 38.23
C THR A 105 -24.39 27.73 39.74
N THR A 106 -23.22 27.60 40.38
CA THR A 106 -23.08 27.73 41.84
C THR A 106 -23.58 29.09 42.33
N GLN A 107 -24.43 29.04 43.35
CA GLN A 107 -25.22 30.16 43.83
C GLN A 107 -24.50 30.86 44.98
N PHE A 108 -24.09 32.11 44.78
CA PHE A 108 -23.34 32.87 45.79
C PHE A 108 -24.21 33.89 46.57
N ALA A 109 -25.46 34.15 46.15
CA ALA A 109 -26.32 35.15 46.76
C ALA A 109 -27.80 34.74 46.78
N SER A 110 -28.50 35.05 47.88
CA SER A 110 -29.96 34.88 47.98
C SER A 110 -30.68 35.81 46.99
N ASN A 111 -31.73 35.30 46.32
CA ASN A 111 -32.54 35.98 45.27
C ASN A 111 -31.92 36.15 43.88
N LYS A 112 -30.69 35.70 43.65
CA LYS A 112 -30.09 35.66 42.31
C LYS A 112 -29.77 34.23 41.93
N ILE A 113 -30.09 33.89 40.69
CA ILE A 113 -29.82 32.57 40.13
C ILE A 113 -29.07 32.77 38.82
N ASN A 114 -27.85 32.26 38.77
CA ASN A 114 -27.01 32.34 37.58
C ASN A 114 -27.17 31.06 36.76
N TYR A 115 -27.36 31.21 35.45
CA TYR A 115 -27.46 30.11 34.52
C TYR A 115 -26.47 30.25 33.37
N GLU A 116 -26.03 29.11 32.85
CA GLU A 116 -25.39 29.02 31.54
C GLU A 116 -26.40 28.45 30.55
N LEU A 117 -26.66 29.21 29.48
CA LEU A 117 -27.49 28.78 28.36
C LEU A 117 -26.57 28.23 27.28
N LEU A 118 -26.61 26.91 27.08
CA LEU A 118 -25.95 26.25 25.97
C LEU A 118 -26.88 26.28 24.75
N ILE A 119 -26.51 27.10 23.78
CA ILE A 119 -27.25 27.32 22.55
C ILE A 119 -26.65 26.47 21.43
N ARG A 120 -27.50 25.81 20.66
CA ARG A 120 -27.10 25.00 19.50
C ARG A 120 -27.82 25.52 18.27
N ASP A 121 -27.05 26.00 17.29
CA ASP A 121 -27.59 26.27 15.96
C ASP A 121 -28.06 24.96 15.32
N ILE A 122 -29.35 24.90 14.97
CA ILE A 122 -29.95 23.75 14.27
C ILE A 122 -30.38 24.13 12.85
N SER A 123 -30.03 25.32 12.35
CA SER A 123 -30.42 25.82 11.03
C SER A 123 -30.00 24.87 9.92
N LEU A 124 -28.78 24.33 10.01
CA LEU A 124 -28.25 23.35 9.06
C LEU A 124 -29.03 22.02 9.13
N SER A 125 -29.20 21.47 10.34
CA SER A 125 -29.93 20.22 10.55
C SER A 125 -31.40 20.32 10.13
N HIS A 126 -32.01 21.50 10.30
CA HIS A 126 -33.38 21.76 9.86
C HIS A 126 -33.48 21.83 8.33
N LYS A 127 -32.52 22.49 7.67
CA LYS A 127 -32.43 22.49 6.20
C LYS A 127 -32.19 21.09 5.65
N LEU A 128 -31.31 20.32 6.28
CA LEU A 128 -31.06 18.92 5.94
C LEU A 128 -32.32 18.07 6.13
N GLY A 129 -33.10 18.30 7.19
CA GLY A 129 -34.37 17.61 7.43
C GLY A 129 -35.37 17.83 6.29
N ILE A 130 -35.62 19.08 5.90
CA ILE A 130 -36.50 19.40 4.76
C ILE A 130 -35.98 18.75 3.47
N PHE A 131 -34.68 18.91 3.20
CA PHE A 131 -34.06 18.33 2.00
C PHE A 131 -34.20 16.80 1.97
N ARG A 132 -34.01 16.14 3.12
CA ARG A 132 -34.16 14.70 3.26
C ARG A 132 -35.60 14.27 2.96
N ASP A 133 -36.60 14.97 3.48
CA ASP A 133 -38.02 14.66 3.24
C ASP A 133 -38.37 14.79 1.75
N GLU A 134 -37.87 15.84 1.08
CA GLU A 134 -38.03 16.05 -0.36
C GLU A 134 -37.32 14.97 -1.18
N TYR A 135 -36.06 14.67 -0.85
CA TYR A 135 -35.22 13.72 -1.58
C TYR A 135 -35.72 12.27 -1.46
N LEU A 136 -36.23 11.89 -0.28
CA LEU A 136 -36.72 10.54 -0.04
C LEU A 136 -38.10 10.28 -0.63
N MET A 137 -38.89 11.31 -0.96
CA MET A 137 -40.25 11.17 -1.54
C MET A 137 -41.12 10.12 -0.82
N GLY A 138 -41.08 10.12 0.52
CA GLY A 138 -41.86 9.18 1.36
C GLY A 138 -41.24 7.79 1.51
N LYS A 139 -40.07 7.50 0.94
CA LYS A 139 -39.29 6.29 1.28
C LYS A 139 -38.81 6.38 2.72
N LYS A 140 -39.09 5.34 3.51
CA LYS A 140 -38.61 5.24 4.88
C LYS A 140 -37.31 4.47 4.93
N TYR A 141 -36.38 4.93 5.77
CA TYR A 141 -35.22 4.13 6.13
C TYR A 141 -35.64 2.84 6.83
N LYS A 142 -34.91 1.78 6.53
CA LYS A 142 -34.98 0.51 7.22
C LYS A 142 -33.80 0.44 8.18
N ASN A 143 -34.07 0.13 9.42
CA ASN A 143 -33.01 -0.04 10.41
C ASN A 143 -32.50 -1.48 10.41
N HIS A 144 -31.27 -1.67 10.89
CA HIS A 144 -30.68 -2.96 11.15
C HIS A 144 -31.36 -3.60 12.38
N ASP A 145 -31.76 -4.86 12.25
CA ASP A 145 -32.61 -5.57 13.22
C ASP A 145 -32.07 -5.61 14.65
N LEU A 146 -30.75 -5.49 14.83
CA LEU A 146 -30.07 -5.57 16.12
C LEU A 146 -29.64 -4.23 16.74
N PHE A 147 -29.54 -3.15 15.95
CA PHE A 147 -28.81 -1.94 16.37
C PHE A 147 -29.63 -0.65 16.27
N ASP A 148 -30.81 -0.71 15.66
CA ASP A 148 -31.71 0.43 15.45
C ASP A 148 -31.04 1.64 14.75
N ILE A 149 -30.04 1.36 13.91
CA ILE A 149 -29.41 2.31 12.98
C ILE A 149 -29.76 1.93 11.54
N PRO A 150 -29.66 2.83 10.55
CA PRO A 150 -29.91 2.49 9.15
C PRO A 150 -29.14 1.23 8.71
N ASN A 151 -29.85 0.32 8.04
CA ASN A 151 -29.27 -0.88 7.45
C ASN A 151 -28.41 -0.54 6.22
N ASN A 152 -27.73 -1.54 5.64
CA ASN A 152 -26.80 -1.35 4.53
C ASN A 152 -27.33 -0.41 3.41
N GLU A 153 -28.54 -0.68 2.92
CA GLU A 153 -29.17 0.10 1.83
C GLU A 153 -29.55 1.52 2.29
N SER A 154 -30.06 1.63 3.52
CA SER A 154 -30.50 2.92 4.09
C SER A 154 -29.32 3.81 4.44
N THR A 155 -28.20 3.24 4.87
CA THR A 155 -26.93 3.96 5.11
C THR A 155 -26.38 4.54 3.82
N ILE A 156 -26.36 3.76 2.73
CA ILE A 156 -25.94 4.28 1.42
C ILE A 156 -26.84 5.44 0.99
N LEU A 157 -28.16 5.26 1.12
CA LEU A 157 -29.12 6.27 0.74
C LEU A 157 -28.93 7.56 1.55
N GLU A 158 -28.73 7.46 2.86
CA GLU A 158 -28.46 8.61 3.73
C GLU A 158 -27.12 9.30 3.39
N LEU A 159 -26.08 8.54 3.05
CA LEU A 159 -24.82 9.12 2.54
C LEU A 159 -25.06 9.92 1.25
N TYR A 160 -25.87 9.42 0.32
CA TYR A 160 -26.22 10.16 -0.89
C TYR A 160 -27.02 11.44 -0.58
N VAL A 161 -27.98 11.37 0.34
CA VAL A 161 -28.74 12.55 0.78
C VAL A 161 -27.80 13.61 1.33
N ILE A 162 -26.87 13.24 2.22
CA ILE A 162 -25.93 14.18 2.83
C ILE A 162 -24.97 14.77 1.80
N LEU A 163 -24.42 13.94 0.91
CA LEU A 163 -23.51 14.42 -0.14
C LEU A 163 -24.22 15.37 -1.11
N ASN A 164 -25.45 15.06 -1.52
CA ASN A 164 -26.23 15.94 -2.39
C ASN A 164 -26.65 17.24 -1.70
N PHE A 165 -27.04 17.17 -0.42
CA PHE A 165 -27.31 18.36 0.38
C PHE A 165 -26.07 19.24 0.50
N ALA A 166 -24.92 18.64 0.81
CA ALA A 166 -23.64 19.33 0.92
C ALA A 166 -23.24 19.99 -0.41
N PHE A 167 -23.42 19.29 -1.53
CA PHE A 167 -23.14 19.82 -2.86
C PHE A 167 -24.08 20.97 -3.24
N GLN A 168 -25.39 20.79 -3.07
CA GLN A 168 -26.40 21.79 -3.44
C GLN A 168 -26.27 23.08 -2.64
N HIS A 169 -25.92 22.98 -1.36
CA HIS A 169 -25.79 24.14 -0.47
C HIS A 169 -24.36 24.60 -0.26
N GLN A 170 -23.39 24.02 -0.99
CA GLN A 170 -21.95 24.35 -0.89
C GLN A 170 -21.42 24.27 0.55
N ILE A 171 -21.79 23.21 1.26
CA ILE A 171 -21.39 22.94 2.64
C ILE A 171 -20.22 21.96 2.64
N ASN A 172 -19.18 22.26 3.40
CA ASN A 172 -18.10 21.30 3.65
C ASN A 172 -18.59 20.23 4.62
N ALA A 173 -18.68 18.97 4.18
CA ALA A 173 -19.05 17.84 5.00
C ALA A 173 -17.84 16.95 5.28
N ALA A 174 -17.69 16.49 6.53
CA ALA A 174 -16.70 15.50 6.94
C ALA A 174 -17.43 14.26 7.46
N ILE A 175 -17.12 13.09 6.91
CA ILE A 175 -17.75 11.81 7.27
C ILE A 175 -16.68 10.89 7.83
N GLY A 176 -16.85 10.48 9.09
CA GLY A 176 -15.99 9.49 9.73
C GLY A 176 -16.55 8.08 9.55
N VAL A 177 -15.72 7.13 9.12
CA VAL A 177 -16.10 5.73 8.94
C VAL A 177 -15.29 4.85 9.89
N ILE A 178 -15.97 3.99 10.64
CA ILE A 178 -15.36 3.06 11.57
C ILE A 178 -15.49 1.66 10.99
N GLY A 179 -14.39 1.16 10.44
CA GLY A 179 -14.33 -0.19 9.88
C GLY A 179 -14.17 -1.22 10.98
N LEU A 180 -15.01 -2.26 10.95
CA LEU A 180 -14.83 -3.43 11.80
C LEU A 180 -14.30 -4.60 10.98
N ASN A 181 -13.23 -5.19 11.48
CA ASN A 181 -12.52 -6.27 10.82
C ASN A 181 -13.37 -7.57 10.91
N SER A 182 -13.74 -8.11 9.73
CA SER A 182 -14.73 -9.16 9.50
C SER A 182 -14.39 -10.57 10.02
N SER A 183 -13.25 -10.76 10.66
CA SER A 183 -12.87 -12.05 11.27
C SER A 183 -13.25 -12.18 12.74
N CYS A 184 -14.20 -11.39 13.25
CA CYS A 184 -14.78 -11.63 14.57
C CYS A 184 -16.02 -12.50 14.44
N SER A 185 -16.07 -13.66 15.10
CA SER A 185 -17.33 -14.41 15.30
C SER A 185 -18.37 -13.62 16.10
N GLU A 186 -17.93 -12.53 16.73
CA GLU A 186 -18.70 -11.61 17.58
C GLU A 186 -18.78 -10.19 16.96
N ILE A 187 -18.78 -10.05 15.63
CA ILE A 187 -18.91 -8.73 14.96
C ILE A 187 -20.11 -7.95 15.51
N ASN A 188 -21.22 -8.64 15.79
CA ASN A 188 -22.41 -8.00 16.33
C ASN A 188 -22.22 -7.49 17.77
N ASP A 189 -21.44 -8.19 18.61
CA ASP A 189 -21.17 -7.75 19.98
C ASP A 189 -20.15 -6.61 20.00
N ALA A 190 -19.13 -6.65 19.14
CA ALA A 190 -18.18 -5.55 18.97
C ALA A 190 -18.86 -4.30 18.37
N LEU A 191 -19.70 -4.46 17.34
CA LEU A 191 -20.57 -3.42 16.81
C LEU A 191 -21.43 -2.83 17.91
N LYS A 192 -22.05 -3.69 18.73
CA LYS A 192 -22.89 -3.27 19.85
C LYS A 192 -22.10 -2.44 20.86
N VAL A 193 -20.93 -2.89 21.30
CA VAL A 193 -20.07 -2.14 22.24
C VAL A 193 -19.67 -0.78 21.66
N ILE A 194 -19.32 -0.73 20.38
CA ILE A 194 -18.92 0.50 19.71
C ILE A 194 -20.10 1.45 19.57
N ILE A 195 -21.23 0.98 19.05
CA ILE A 195 -22.46 1.76 18.92
C ILE A 195 -22.92 2.25 20.29
N GLU A 196 -22.85 1.42 21.34
CA GLU A 196 -23.15 1.84 22.71
C GLU A 196 -22.16 2.89 23.23
N HIS A 197 -20.86 2.73 22.96
CA HIS A 197 -19.85 3.73 23.31
C HIS A 197 -20.12 5.06 22.61
N PHE A 198 -20.55 4.99 21.36
CA PHE A 198 -20.87 6.13 20.54
C PHE A 198 -22.18 6.80 20.95
N TYR A 199 -23.23 6.04 21.27
CA TYR A 199 -24.44 6.60 21.88
C TYR A 199 -24.16 7.24 23.25
N LYS A 200 -23.16 6.76 23.99
CA LYS A 200 -22.73 7.38 25.26
C LYS A 200 -21.99 8.71 25.06
N ASN A 201 -21.28 8.89 23.94
CA ASN A 201 -20.33 9.99 23.75
C ASN A 201 -20.69 10.99 22.63
N CYS A 202 -21.46 10.55 21.64
CA CYS A 202 -21.91 11.29 20.45
C CYS A 202 -23.44 11.40 20.45
N ARG A 203 -23.97 12.32 19.63
CA ARG A 203 -25.43 12.49 19.52
C ARG A 203 -25.97 11.41 18.60
N SER A 204 -27.22 10.99 18.82
CA SER A 204 -27.94 10.07 17.91
C SER A 204 -27.91 10.57 16.47
N ASP A 205 -28.01 11.89 16.29
CA ASP A 205 -28.06 12.56 14.99
C ASP A 205 -26.70 12.55 14.27
N ASP A 206 -25.62 12.16 14.95
CA ASP A 206 -24.27 12.03 14.40
C ASP A 206 -24.05 10.63 13.76
N PHE A 207 -25.02 9.69 13.88
CA PHE A 207 -24.93 8.33 13.33
C PHE A 207 -25.71 8.18 12.03
N LEU A 208 -24.98 7.85 10.96
CA LEU A 208 -25.54 7.73 9.61
C LEU A 208 -25.88 6.29 9.20
N GLY A 209 -25.40 5.29 9.95
CA GLY A 209 -25.71 3.87 9.75
C GLY A 209 -24.49 2.98 9.59
N TYR A 210 -24.73 1.73 9.19
CA TYR A 210 -23.72 0.70 8.93
C TYR A 210 -23.69 0.31 7.44
N TYR A 211 -22.50 0.14 6.86
CA TYR A 211 -22.33 -0.33 5.48
C TYR A 211 -21.27 -1.44 5.36
N LEU A 212 -21.61 -2.55 4.69
CA LEU A 212 -20.72 -3.67 4.38
C LEU A 212 -20.11 -3.46 2.99
N VAL A 213 -18.82 -3.13 2.93
CA VAL A 213 -18.08 -2.97 1.66
C VAL A 213 -17.60 -4.34 1.17
N ALA A 214 -18.29 -4.91 0.19
CA ALA A 214 -17.77 -6.05 -0.57
C ALA A 214 -16.88 -5.55 -1.72
N LEU A 215 -15.57 -5.57 -1.49
CA LEU A 215 -14.53 -5.89 -2.49
C LEU A 215 -14.58 -5.12 -3.83
N LEU A 216 -14.17 -3.83 -3.86
CA LEU A 216 -13.62 -3.18 -5.09
C LEU A 216 -13.06 -1.75 -4.90
N SER A 217 -13.14 -1.13 -3.72
CA SER A 217 -12.65 0.23 -3.44
C SER A 217 -11.25 0.30 -2.80
N SER A 218 -10.52 -0.81 -2.75
CA SER A 218 -9.23 -0.93 -2.05
C SER A 218 -8.01 -0.39 -2.82
N LEU A 219 -8.15 0.48 -3.82
CA LEU A 219 -6.98 0.91 -4.61
C LEU A 219 -6.71 2.41 -4.68
N PHE A 220 -7.61 3.30 -4.25
CA PHE A 220 -7.32 4.73 -4.36
C PHE A 220 -7.90 5.53 -3.19
N LEU A 221 -7.01 6.28 -2.51
CA LEU A 221 -7.22 7.40 -1.57
C LEU A 221 -6.93 7.16 -0.06
N GLN A 222 -5.70 6.68 0.22
CA GLN A 222 -4.66 7.30 1.06
C GLN A 222 -5.01 8.05 2.38
N SER A 223 -4.53 7.56 3.55
CA SER A 223 -3.41 8.20 4.30
C SER A 223 -3.16 7.65 5.72
N SER A 224 -2.15 6.78 5.85
CA SER A 224 -1.00 6.98 6.75
C SER A 224 -0.05 5.78 6.62
N ALA A 225 1.24 6.09 6.43
CA ALA A 225 2.34 5.16 6.18
C ALA A 225 2.19 4.32 4.89
N SER A 226 3.31 3.80 4.39
CA SER A 226 3.37 2.73 3.38
C SER A 226 2.48 1.56 3.81
N SER A 227 1.20 1.55 3.43
CA SER A 227 0.23 0.65 4.01
C SER A 227 0.17 -0.66 3.24
N ARG A 228 1.16 -1.52 3.52
CA ARG A 228 0.97 -2.96 3.44
C ARG A 228 -0.25 -3.24 4.31
N THR A 229 -1.38 -3.62 3.73
CA THR A 229 -2.58 -3.89 4.52
C THR A 229 -2.38 -5.23 5.18
N ILE A 230 -1.76 -5.22 6.35
CA ILE A 230 -1.58 -6.40 7.19
C ILE A 230 -2.80 -6.50 8.09
N LEU A 231 -3.61 -7.52 7.85
CA LEU A 231 -4.64 -7.94 8.80
C LEU A 231 -4.06 -9.07 9.64
N ASP A 232 -3.41 -8.71 10.74
CA ASP A 232 -2.87 -9.66 11.70
C ASP A 232 -3.83 -9.72 12.90
N LYS A 233 -4.69 -10.74 12.89
CA LYS A 233 -5.36 -11.21 14.10
C LYS A 233 -4.66 -12.49 14.48
N GLU A 234 -4.52 -12.79 15.77
CA GLU A 234 -3.75 -13.94 16.30
C GLU A 234 -3.90 -15.25 15.48
N ILE A 235 -5.06 -15.46 14.84
CA ILE A 235 -5.40 -16.63 14.01
C ILE A 235 -5.15 -16.45 12.49
N PHE A 236 -5.19 -15.24 11.93
CA PHE A 236 -5.09 -15.00 10.49
C PHE A 236 -4.17 -13.82 10.17
N TYR A 237 -3.30 -14.03 9.18
CA TYR A 237 -2.43 -13.02 8.60
C TYR A 237 -2.77 -12.85 7.12
N VAL A 238 -3.18 -11.63 6.75
CA VAL A 238 -3.45 -11.28 5.35
C VAL A 238 -2.59 -10.11 4.97
N GLU A 239 -1.95 -10.19 3.80
CA GLU A 239 -1.12 -9.14 3.22
C GLU A 239 -1.54 -8.92 1.77
N LEU A 240 -1.84 -7.67 1.45
CA LEU A 240 -1.98 -7.19 0.09
C LEU A 240 -0.85 -6.18 -0.16
N ASP A 241 0.02 -6.48 -1.13
CA ASP A 241 1.11 -5.61 -1.56
C ASP A 241 1.09 -5.38 -3.08
N GLY A 242 1.52 -4.22 -3.52
CA GLY A 242 1.52 -3.89 -4.94
C GLY A 242 2.65 -2.95 -5.34
N LYS A 243 3.00 -3.02 -6.63
CA LYS A 243 3.99 -2.12 -7.23
C LYS A 243 3.51 -1.65 -8.59
N ILE A 244 3.70 -0.37 -8.86
CA ILE A 244 3.59 0.24 -10.18
C ILE A 244 4.91 0.94 -10.46
N ASP A 245 5.57 0.59 -11.55
CA ASP A 245 6.87 1.15 -11.96
C ASP A 245 6.79 1.60 -13.42
N LEU A 246 6.69 2.92 -13.61
CA LEU A 246 6.67 3.57 -14.92
C LEU A 246 8.09 3.96 -15.31
N ARG A 247 8.58 3.46 -16.45
CA ARG A 247 9.97 3.61 -16.89
C ARG A 247 10.04 4.27 -18.26
N PHE A 248 10.99 5.19 -18.39
CA PHE A 248 11.35 5.87 -19.62
C PHE A 248 12.83 5.57 -19.87
N GLY A 249 13.12 4.89 -20.99
CA GLY A 249 14.47 4.48 -21.31
C GLY A 249 14.99 5.07 -22.62
N TYR A 250 16.21 5.57 -22.57
CA TYR A 250 16.98 6.11 -23.67
C TYR A 250 18.28 5.32 -23.81
N ALA A 251 18.62 4.86 -25.00
CA ALA A 251 19.83 4.06 -25.22
C ALA A 251 20.73 4.69 -26.29
N PHE A 252 22.02 4.76 -25.97
CA PHE A 252 23.09 5.24 -26.83
C PHE A 252 24.02 4.06 -27.12
N ASN A 253 23.86 3.43 -28.27
CA ASN A 253 24.72 2.33 -28.72
C ASN A 253 25.75 2.88 -29.71
N ARG A 254 26.99 2.38 -29.68
CA ARG A 254 27.98 2.68 -30.73
C ARG A 254 27.66 1.85 -31.98
N ASP A 255 27.83 2.44 -33.16
CA ASP A 255 27.23 2.09 -34.47
C ASP A 255 27.50 0.69 -35.08
N SER A 256 28.00 -0.32 -34.36
CA SER A 256 28.36 -1.61 -34.98
C SER A 256 27.16 -2.46 -35.43
N PHE A 257 25.97 -2.19 -34.91
CA PHE A 257 24.74 -2.86 -35.34
C PHE A 257 23.78 -1.83 -35.95
N SER A 258 23.48 -1.98 -37.25
CA SER A 258 22.69 -1.08 -38.11
C SER A 258 21.26 -0.76 -37.65
N ALA A 259 20.82 -1.21 -36.47
CA ALA A 259 19.52 -0.93 -35.89
C ALA A 259 19.62 0.23 -34.87
N LYS A 260 18.95 1.35 -35.15
CA LYS A 260 18.82 2.48 -34.21
C LYS A 260 18.11 2.02 -32.95
N ALA A 261 18.68 2.33 -31.79
CA ALA A 261 17.98 2.22 -30.52
C ALA A 261 16.68 3.06 -30.59
N LYS A 262 15.58 2.50 -30.11
CA LYS A 262 14.30 3.23 -30.02
C LYS A 262 14.09 3.64 -28.57
N ASP A 263 13.78 4.91 -28.35
CA ASP A 263 13.24 5.38 -27.08
C ASP A 263 11.98 4.58 -26.77
N LYS A 264 11.90 4.04 -25.56
CA LYS A 264 10.81 3.16 -25.15
C LYS A 264 10.29 3.58 -23.79
N THR A 265 8.97 3.63 -23.66
CA THR A 265 8.28 3.63 -22.38
C THR A 265 7.89 2.21 -22.03
N SER A 266 8.10 1.80 -20.78
CA SER A 266 7.67 0.50 -20.28
C SER A 266 7.07 0.65 -18.90
N SER A 267 6.13 -0.21 -18.55
CA SER A 267 5.66 -0.34 -17.18
C SER A 267 5.91 -1.75 -16.67
N TYR A 268 6.19 -1.86 -15.38
CA TYR A 268 6.11 -3.11 -14.64
C TYR A 268 5.20 -2.89 -13.45
N SER A 269 4.09 -3.64 -13.41
CA SER A 269 3.14 -3.53 -12.32
C SER A 269 2.72 -4.91 -11.86
N TYR A 270 2.63 -5.09 -10.55
CA TYR A 270 2.10 -6.32 -9.96
C TYR A 270 1.23 -6.02 -8.73
N LEU A 271 0.36 -6.97 -8.43
CA LEU A 271 -0.41 -7.06 -7.20
C LEU A 271 -0.19 -8.46 -6.60
N ARG A 272 0.07 -8.52 -5.30
CA ARG A 272 0.31 -9.74 -4.56
C ARG A 272 -0.60 -9.81 -3.35
N PHE A 273 -1.15 -11.00 -3.14
CA PHE A 273 -2.01 -11.35 -2.02
C PHE A 273 -1.43 -12.58 -1.31
N LEU A 274 -1.12 -12.45 -0.04
CA LEU A 274 -0.70 -13.54 0.84
C LEU A 274 -1.75 -13.71 1.95
N TYR A 275 -2.21 -14.93 2.12
CA TYR A 275 -3.08 -15.34 3.22
C TYR A 275 -2.41 -16.47 3.99
N LEU A 276 -2.35 -16.36 5.30
CA LEU A 276 -1.91 -17.40 6.23
C LEU A 276 -2.90 -17.48 7.39
N GLN A 277 -3.21 -18.70 7.81
CA GLN A 277 -4.08 -19.00 8.94
C GLN A 277 -3.34 -19.90 9.91
N GLN A 278 -3.30 -19.54 11.18
CA GLN A 278 -2.85 -20.42 12.25
C GLN A 278 -3.84 -21.58 12.40
N VAL A 279 -3.37 -22.78 12.10
CA VAL A 279 -4.14 -24.04 12.23
C VAL A 279 -3.73 -24.83 13.48
N TYR A 280 -2.55 -24.53 14.01
CA TYR A 280 -1.99 -25.08 15.25
C TYR A 280 -1.06 -24.03 15.87
N PRO A 281 -0.78 -24.04 17.20
CA PRO A 281 0.03 -22.99 17.84
C PRO A 281 1.34 -22.63 17.11
N ASN A 282 2.03 -23.63 16.55
CA ASN A 282 3.29 -23.41 15.83
C ASN A 282 3.17 -23.60 14.31
N THR A 283 1.96 -23.74 13.76
CA THR A 283 1.72 -24.06 12.34
C THR A 283 0.70 -23.11 11.71
N GLN A 284 1.10 -22.49 10.61
CA GLN A 284 0.27 -21.68 9.74
C GLN A 284 0.12 -22.37 8.37
N MET A 285 -1.05 -22.23 7.76
CA MET A 285 -1.33 -22.72 6.40
C MET A 285 -1.99 -21.62 5.58
N GLY A 286 -1.74 -21.59 4.28
CA GLY A 286 -2.42 -20.64 3.42
C GLY A 286 -1.88 -20.65 1.99
N PHE A 287 -1.93 -19.49 1.35
CA PHE A 287 -1.56 -19.35 -0.07
C PHE A 287 -1.07 -17.96 -0.40
N ASN A 288 -0.24 -17.89 -1.44
CA ASN A 288 0.25 -16.65 -2.02
C ASN A 288 -0.14 -16.61 -3.49
N VAL A 289 -0.59 -15.45 -3.96
CA VAL A 289 -0.92 -15.18 -5.37
C VAL A 289 -0.28 -13.86 -5.76
N LYS A 290 0.42 -13.82 -6.87
CA LYS A 290 0.98 -12.61 -7.48
C LYS A 290 0.54 -12.54 -8.94
N ALA A 291 -0.19 -11.51 -9.29
CA ALA A 291 -0.58 -11.20 -10.67
C ALA A 291 0.18 -9.96 -11.13
N GLY A 292 0.70 -9.97 -12.35
CA GLY A 292 1.49 -8.87 -12.89
C GLY A 292 1.43 -8.79 -14.40
N VAL A 293 1.90 -7.66 -14.92
CA VAL A 293 2.09 -7.45 -16.35
C VAL A 293 3.59 -7.43 -16.61
N SER A 294 4.11 -8.55 -17.11
CA SER A 294 5.54 -8.77 -17.32
C SER A 294 6.02 -8.15 -18.64
N GLY A 295 6.07 -6.82 -18.67
CA GLY A 295 6.71 -6.05 -19.73
C GLY A 295 5.92 -5.98 -21.04
N ILE A 296 5.84 -4.79 -21.62
CA ILE A 296 6.01 -4.54 -23.06
C ILE A 296 5.97 -3.03 -23.27
N ALA A 297 6.90 -2.56 -24.10
CA ALA A 297 6.95 -1.19 -24.58
C ALA A 297 5.74 -0.88 -25.48
N ASN A 298 5.21 0.35 -25.38
CA ASN A 298 4.06 0.87 -26.15
C ASN A 298 2.65 0.38 -25.75
N LEU A 299 2.34 0.23 -24.45
CA LEU A 299 0.94 0.13 -24.02
C LEU A 299 0.25 1.50 -24.15
N LYS A 300 -0.58 1.67 -25.20
CA LYS A 300 -1.55 2.78 -25.30
C LYS A 300 -2.80 2.54 -24.42
N ALA A 301 -3.01 1.30 -23.96
CA ALA A 301 -4.11 0.88 -23.08
C ALA A 301 -3.69 -0.40 -22.31
N LEU A 302 -4.31 -0.64 -21.15
CA LEU A 302 -4.13 -1.85 -20.34
C LEU A 302 -4.82 -3.02 -21.05
N ASP A 303 -4.03 -3.97 -21.56
CA ASP A 303 -4.52 -5.14 -22.28
C ASP A 303 -4.69 -6.30 -21.28
N ILE A 304 -5.94 -6.66 -20.97
CA ILE A 304 -6.29 -7.68 -19.97
C ILE A 304 -5.74 -9.06 -20.38
N GLU A 305 -5.56 -9.32 -21.68
CA GLU A 305 -4.95 -10.56 -22.18
C GLU A 305 -3.48 -10.71 -21.78
N LYS A 306 -2.83 -9.65 -21.29
CA LYS A 306 -1.42 -9.64 -20.86
C LYS A 306 -1.19 -9.75 -19.35
N LEU A 307 -2.26 -9.94 -18.57
CA LEU A 307 -2.15 -10.21 -17.14
C LEU A 307 -1.68 -11.66 -16.93
N ASP A 308 -0.49 -11.86 -16.35
CA ASP A 308 0.01 -13.19 -15.98
C ASP A 308 -0.06 -13.39 -14.46
N MET A 309 -0.37 -14.61 -14.04
CA MET A 309 -0.25 -15.05 -12.66
C MET A 309 1.23 -15.41 -12.40
N GLU A 310 2.06 -14.41 -12.16
CA GLU A 310 3.51 -14.53 -11.96
C GLU A 310 3.86 -15.59 -10.91
N GLU A 311 3.16 -15.61 -9.77
CA GLU A 311 3.33 -16.62 -8.71
C GLU A 311 1.98 -17.08 -8.16
N TRP A 312 1.87 -18.36 -7.83
CA TRP A 312 0.77 -18.89 -7.04
C TRP A 312 1.23 -20.16 -6.32
N TYR A 313 1.07 -20.24 -5.01
CA TYR A 313 1.47 -21.45 -4.27
C TYR A 313 0.76 -21.57 -2.93
N PHE A 314 0.55 -22.80 -2.50
CA PHE A 314 0.13 -23.14 -1.14
C PHE A 314 1.33 -23.16 -0.20
N ILE A 315 1.12 -22.80 1.06
CA ILE A 315 2.16 -22.69 2.07
C ILE A 315 1.69 -23.42 3.32
N ILE A 316 2.58 -24.23 3.88
CA ILE A 316 2.50 -24.72 5.25
C ILE A 316 3.77 -24.24 5.93
N LYS A 317 3.65 -23.42 6.97
CA LYS A 317 4.76 -22.85 7.72
C LYS A 317 4.68 -23.31 9.17
N ASN A 318 5.70 -23.99 9.65
CA ASN A 318 5.84 -24.40 11.03
C ASN A 318 7.09 -23.73 11.63
N GLN A 319 6.98 -23.22 12.87
CA GLN A 319 8.07 -22.49 13.52
C GLN A 319 9.31 -23.36 13.78
N GLU A 320 9.12 -24.66 14.04
CA GLU A 320 10.20 -25.60 14.40
C GLU A 320 10.68 -26.44 13.21
N LEU A 321 9.82 -26.66 12.21
CA LEU A 321 10.12 -27.53 11.07
C LEU A 321 10.37 -26.76 9.78
N GLY A 322 10.06 -25.47 9.73
CA GLY A 322 10.25 -24.62 8.55
C GLY A 322 8.99 -24.58 7.68
N SER A 323 9.13 -24.28 6.39
CA SER A 323 8.01 -24.15 5.47
C SER A 323 8.09 -25.10 4.29
N ILE A 324 6.94 -25.66 3.91
CA ILE A 324 6.73 -26.37 2.65
C ILE A 324 5.83 -25.50 1.78
N GLU A 325 6.22 -25.31 0.53
CA GLU A 325 5.48 -24.54 -0.47
C GLU A 325 5.23 -25.41 -1.70
N TYR A 326 4.02 -25.35 -2.26
CA TYR A 326 3.65 -26.10 -3.46
C TYR A 326 2.91 -25.22 -4.46
N GLY A 327 3.49 -25.05 -5.67
CA GLY A 327 2.89 -24.28 -6.76
C GLY A 327 3.92 -23.59 -7.65
N LYS A 328 3.48 -22.58 -8.40
CA LYS A 328 4.33 -21.71 -9.24
C LYS A 328 5.04 -20.68 -8.35
N ARG A 329 6.34 -20.90 -8.12
CA ARG A 329 7.22 -20.04 -7.35
C ARG A 329 8.66 -20.23 -7.81
N SER A 330 9.50 -19.20 -7.66
CA SER A 330 10.95 -19.34 -7.84
C SER A 330 11.51 -20.43 -6.92
N LEU A 331 12.50 -21.17 -7.44
CA LEU A 331 13.17 -22.23 -6.69
C LEU A 331 13.96 -21.65 -5.52
N VAL A 332 14.26 -22.49 -4.52
CA VAL A 332 15.00 -22.09 -3.33
C VAL A 332 16.39 -21.59 -3.67
N SER A 333 17.02 -22.20 -4.68
CA SER A 333 18.29 -21.74 -5.21
C SER A 333 18.24 -20.24 -5.57
N GLN A 334 17.12 -19.80 -6.16
CA GLN A 334 16.89 -18.42 -6.55
C GLN A 334 16.46 -17.53 -5.38
N SER A 335 15.58 -18.02 -4.49
CA SER A 335 15.12 -17.22 -3.36
C SER A 335 16.25 -16.90 -2.37
N MET A 336 17.16 -17.86 -2.16
CA MET A 336 18.36 -17.75 -1.31
C MET A 336 19.57 -17.13 -2.03
N LEU A 337 19.47 -16.85 -3.32
CA LEU A 337 20.55 -16.23 -4.10
C LEU A 337 20.93 -14.87 -3.51
N ILE A 338 22.22 -14.66 -3.24
CA ILE A 338 22.77 -13.37 -2.86
C ILE A 338 23.51 -12.79 -4.05
N ASN A 339 22.97 -11.69 -4.59
CA ASN A 339 23.58 -10.91 -5.66
C ASN A 339 23.09 -9.46 -5.54
N THR A 340 23.55 -8.59 -6.44
CA THR A 340 23.21 -7.16 -6.45
C THR A 340 21.71 -6.86 -6.59
N SER A 341 20.86 -7.86 -6.92
CA SER A 341 19.40 -7.70 -6.87
C SER A 341 18.86 -7.38 -5.48
N LYS A 342 19.61 -7.74 -4.43
CA LYS A 342 19.25 -7.50 -3.03
C LYS A 342 19.59 -6.10 -2.53
N ILE A 343 20.30 -5.29 -3.32
CA ILE A 343 20.79 -3.96 -2.90
C ILE A 343 20.59 -2.86 -3.96
N TYR A 344 20.02 -3.15 -5.13
CA TYR A 344 19.88 -2.11 -6.14
C TYR A 344 18.94 -0.98 -5.68
N ALA A 345 19.22 0.22 -6.15
CA ALA A 345 18.27 1.32 -6.22
C ALA A 345 17.67 1.42 -7.63
N ALA A 346 16.73 2.35 -7.83
CA ALA A 346 16.25 2.74 -9.15
C ALA A 346 15.68 1.58 -9.99
N ALA A 347 15.98 1.50 -11.29
CA ALA A 347 15.41 0.51 -12.20
C ALA A 347 15.96 -0.91 -12.02
N GLY A 348 16.89 -1.14 -11.07
CA GLY A 348 17.50 -2.44 -10.84
C GLY A 348 19.01 -2.50 -11.07
N GLY A 349 19.64 -1.40 -11.52
CA GLY A 349 21.06 -1.38 -11.87
C GLY A 349 21.38 -2.43 -12.93
N VAL A 350 22.47 -3.18 -12.74
CA VAL A 350 22.85 -4.29 -13.66
C VAL A 350 21.82 -5.43 -13.69
N ASN A 351 20.95 -5.56 -12.68
CA ASN A 351 19.83 -6.52 -12.65
C ASN A 351 18.54 -5.96 -13.27
N GLY A 352 18.53 -4.66 -13.58
CA GLY A 352 17.38 -3.97 -14.11
C GLY A 352 17.08 -4.37 -15.55
N HIS A 353 16.02 -3.79 -16.10
CA HIS A 353 15.54 -4.09 -17.45
C HIS A 353 16.30 -3.32 -18.54
N TRP A 354 17.49 -2.79 -18.26
CA TRP A 354 18.29 -2.01 -19.20
C TRP A 354 18.62 -2.80 -20.49
N THR A 355 18.68 -4.12 -20.41
CA THR A 355 18.91 -5.03 -21.54
C THR A 355 17.80 -5.02 -22.58
N ASN A 356 16.59 -4.57 -22.23
CA ASN A 356 15.48 -4.36 -23.18
C ASN A 356 15.70 -3.14 -24.09
N TYR A 357 16.65 -2.28 -23.73
CA TYR A 357 16.99 -1.02 -24.42
C TYR A 357 18.36 -1.12 -25.10
N ALA A 358 19.27 -1.93 -24.56
CA ALA A 358 20.58 -2.18 -25.15
C ALA A 358 20.49 -3.17 -26.34
N ASN A 359 21.28 -2.91 -27.38
CA ASN A 359 21.45 -3.85 -28.47
C ASN A 359 22.64 -4.79 -28.17
N LEU A 360 22.35 -5.96 -27.63
CA LEU A 360 23.37 -6.93 -27.19
C LEU A 360 23.46 -8.13 -28.15
N ARG A 361 23.09 -7.95 -29.43
CA ARG A 361 22.94 -9.02 -30.42
C ARG A 361 24.29 -9.68 -30.81
N GLY A 362 24.37 -11.00 -30.65
CA GLY A 362 25.14 -11.88 -31.54
C GLY A 362 24.32 -12.27 -32.77
N ASP A 363 24.97 -12.71 -33.85
CA ASP A 363 24.53 -12.82 -35.26
C ASP A 363 23.11 -13.37 -35.61
N HIS A 364 22.36 -13.98 -34.68
CA HIS A 364 21.17 -14.80 -35.00
C HIS A 364 19.81 -14.09 -35.00
N LYS A 365 19.70 -12.82 -34.57
CA LYS A 365 18.46 -12.02 -34.67
C LYS A 365 18.67 -10.80 -35.56
N LYS A 366 18.82 -10.97 -36.88
CA LYS A 366 19.02 -9.82 -37.80
C LYS A 366 17.75 -8.97 -38.00
N ASP A 367 16.55 -9.51 -37.78
CA ASP A 367 15.31 -8.77 -38.03
C ASP A 367 14.69 -8.16 -36.75
N GLY A 368 14.34 -6.87 -36.79
CA GLY A 368 13.27 -6.30 -35.97
C GLY A 368 13.63 -5.49 -34.72
N ASP A 369 14.05 -6.12 -33.62
CA ASP A 369 14.02 -5.49 -32.28
C ASP A 369 15.31 -5.58 -31.41
N PRO A 370 15.61 -4.57 -30.56
CA PRO A 370 16.66 -4.66 -29.55
C PRO A 370 16.45 -5.88 -28.64
N GLY A 371 17.51 -6.63 -28.34
CA GLY A 371 17.47 -7.82 -27.48
C GLY A 371 18.77 -8.61 -27.51
N TYR A 372 18.80 -9.73 -26.78
CA TYR A 372 19.94 -10.66 -26.72
C TYR A 372 19.46 -12.12 -26.87
N GLY A 373 20.34 -12.99 -27.35
CA GLY A 373 20.14 -14.44 -27.28
C GLY A 373 20.48 -14.92 -25.88
N GLN A 374 19.47 -15.22 -25.06
CA GLN A 374 19.66 -15.61 -23.65
C GLN A 374 20.57 -16.84 -23.54
N ASP A 375 20.37 -17.80 -24.43
CA ASP A 375 21.05 -19.10 -24.43
C ASP A 375 22.27 -19.20 -25.36
N GLU A 376 22.62 -18.16 -26.13
CA GLU A 376 23.60 -18.30 -27.23
C GLU A 376 24.92 -17.55 -27.02
N VAL A 377 24.91 -16.38 -26.39
CA VAL A 377 26.06 -15.46 -26.47
C VAL A 377 26.75 -15.23 -25.12
N PHE A 378 26.04 -14.67 -24.12
CA PHE A 378 26.54 -14.41 -22.76
C PHE A 378 25.37 -14.28 -21.77
N TRP A 379 25.66 -14.38 -20.48
CA TRP A 379 24.71 -14.02 -19.43
C TRP A 379 24.63 -12.51 -19.25
N VAL A 380 23.44 -11.93 -19.06
CA VAL A 380 23.22 -10.47 -18.99
C VAL A 380 22.86 -9.93 -17.63
N LYS A 381 22.52 -10.82 -16.68
CA LYS A 381 22.20 -10.50 -15.29
C LYS A 381 22.68 -11.64 -14.40
N PRO A 382 23.08 -11.36 -13.15
CA PRO A 382 23.46 -12.39 -12.20
C PRO A 382 22.21 -13.14 -11.78
N ASN A 383 22.12 -14.41 -12.13
CA ASN A 383 20.93 -15.18 -11.88
C ASN A 383 21.26 -16.68 -11.90
N ILE A 384 20.33 -17.51 -11.46
CA ILE A 384 20.44 -18.95 -11.62
C ILE A 384 19.93 -19.38 -13.00
N TYR A 385 20.52 -20.43 -13.56
CA TYR A 385 20.26 -20.84 -14.95
C TYR A 385 18.77 -21.06 -15.25
N SER A 386 18.03 -21.73 -14.34
CA SER A 386 16.58 -21.97 -14.46
C SER A 386 15.77 -20.69 -14.67
N ASP A 387 16.03 -19.66 -13.85
CA ASP A 387 15.34 -18.37 -13.84
C ASP A 387 15.89 -17.42 -14.92
N TYR A 388 17.16 -17.56 -15.30
CA TYR A 388 17.82 -16.71 -16.29
C TYR A 388 17.38 -16.99 -17.72
N ASN A 389 17.46 -18.26 -18.13
CA ASN A 389 17.29 -18.63 -19.55
C ASN A 389 15.85 -18.89 -19.93
N GLY A 390 14.90 -18.56 -19.04
CA GLY A 390 13.53 -18.95 -19.24
C GLY A 390 13.49 -20.42 -19.61
N LEU A 391 13.86 -21.30 -18.66
CA LEU A 391 13.05 -22.51 -18.57
C LEU A 391 11.62 -22.04 -18.81
N GLU A 392 10.93 -22.53 -19.83
CA GLU A 392 9.50 -22.29 -19.97
C GLU A 392 8.78 -22.99 -18.78
N LEU A 393 9.10 -22.59 -17.55
CA LEU A 393 8.17 -22.20 -16.51
C LEU A 393 7.22 -21.08 -16.97
N GLY A 394 7.29 -20.69 -18.25
CA GLY A 394 6.13 -20.57 -19.14
C GLY A 394 4.99 -21.53 -18.78
N LEU A 395 4.26 -21.13 -17.75
CA LEU A 395 2.81 -21.30 -17.57
C LEU A 395 2.27 -22.54 -16.86
N LYS A 396 3.01 -23.63 -16.53
CA LYS A 396 2.30 -24.85 -16.06
C LYS A 396 2.88 -25.72 -14.94
N GLN A 397 4.09 -25.51 -14.43
CA GLN A 397 4.68 -26.50 -13.50
C GLN A 397 4.79 -26.03 -12.05
N SER A 398 4.19 -26.84 -11.18
CA SER A 398 4.33 -26.70 -9.73
C SER A 398 5.70 -27.20 -9.27
N SER A 399 6.37 -26.38 -8.48
CA SER A 399 7.52 -26.77 -7.66
C SER A 399 7.07 -27.19 -6.28
N ILE A 400 7.82 -28.10 -5.65
CA ILE A 400 7.77 -28.34 -4.21
C ILE A 400 9.01 -27.70 -3.62
N ASN A 401 8.84 -26.75 -2.70
CA ASN A 401 9.94 -26.11 -2.00
C ASN A 401 9.86 -26.44 -0.51
N TYR A 402 11.00 -26.68 0.11
CA TYR A 402 11.16 -26.76 1.54
C TYR A 402 12.22 -25.76 1.99
N ILE A 403 11.93 -24.99 3.03
CA ILE A 403 12.86 -24.04 3.64
C ILE A 403 12.88 -24.33 5.13
N SER A 404 14.04 -24.66 5.69
CA SER A 404 14.17 -24.94 7.11
C SER A 404 13.99 -23.66 7.96
N PRO A 405 13.73 -23.79 9.27
CA PRO A 405 13.99 -22.70 10.19
C PRO A 405 15.48 -22.35 10.19
N GLU A 406 15.80 -21.20 10.76
CA GLU A 406 17.18 -20.84 11.08
C GLU A 406 17.64 -21.66 12.31
N ILE A 407 18.63 -22.53 12.13
CA ILE A 407 19.22 -23.37 13.18
C ILE A 407 20.69 -22.99 13.32
N TYR A 408 21.09 -22.46 14.47
CA TYR A 408 22.44 -21.93 14.71
C TYR A 408 22.92 -21.01 13.57
N ASN A 409 22.05 -20.08 13.16
CA ASN A 409 22.29 -19.13 12.07
C ASN A 409 22.36 -19.73 10.65
N PHE A 410 22.14 -21.04 10.49
CA PHE A 410 22.05 -21.69 9.19
C PHE A 410 20.59 -21.85 8.76
N GLN A 411 20.33 -21.60 7.48
CA GLN A 411 19.06 -21.96 6.84
C GLN A 411 19.34 -22.79 5.60
N LEU A 412 18.68 -23.94 5.52
CA LEU A 412 18.71 -24.85 4.39
C LEU A 412 17.43 -24.71 3.58
N GLY A 413 17.50 -24.99 2.30
CA GLY A 413 16.28 -25.29 1.57
C GLY A 413 16.53 -26.05 0.28
N PHE A 414 15.45 -26.63 -0.20
CA PHE A 414 15.43 -27.61 -1.26
C PHE A 414 14.21 -27.37 -2.15
N SER A 415 14.39 -27.52 -3.45
CA SER A 415 13.30 -27.49 -4.42
C SER A 415 13.35 -28.72 -5.30
N TYR A 416 12.17 -29.17 -5.69
CA TYR A 416 11.99 -30.23 -6.67
C TYR A 416 10.96 -29.82 -7.71
N VAL A 417 11.33 -29.98 -8.98
CA VAL A 417 10.43 -29.77 -10.13
C VAL A 417 10.31 -31.10 -10.91
N PRO A 418 9.10 -31.68 -11.01
CA PRO A 418 8.87 -32.92 -11.75
C PRO A 418 9.11 -32.78 -13.26
N GLY A 419 9.74 -33.78 -13.89
CA GLY A 419 10.27 -33.68 -15.25
C GLY A 419 9.33 -33.69 -16.45
N LYS A 420 8.01 -33.76 -16.28
CA LYS A 420 7.07 -33.68 -17.41
C LYS A 420 6.98 -32.23 -17.92
N ASN A 421 7.95 -31.81 -18.74
CA ASN A 421 8.07 -30.51 -19.48
C ASN A 421 9.18 -29.53 -19.01
N ASN A 422 10.25 -29.99 -18.34
CA ASN A 422 11.37 -29.14 -17.90
C ASN A 422 12.38 -28.77 -19.01
N LEU A 423 11.99 -28.15 -20.13
CA LEU A 423 12.91 -27.86 -21.27
C LEU A 423 13.85 -29.02 -21.65
N GLN A 424 13.30 -30.22 -21.88
CA GLN A 424 14.12 -31.41 -22.17
C GLN A 424 15.14 -31.73 -21.06
N TYR A 425 14.89 -31.33 -19.82
CA TYR A 425 15.46 -31.94 -18.63
C TYR A 425 14.44 -32.89 -18.03
N SER A 426 14.95 -33.87 -17.30
CA SER A 426 14.14 -34.76 -16.48
C SER A 426 13.70 -34.01 -15.21
N ASN A 427 14.01 -34.53 -14.03
CA ASN A 427 13.74 -33.84 -12.78
C ASN A 427 14.79 -32.77 -12.52
N LEU A 428 14.35 -31.62 -12.02
CA LEU A 428 15.23 -30.56 -11.55
C LEU A 428 15.20 -30.54 -10.03
N ILE A 429 16.40 -30.52 -9.44
CA ILE A 429 16.60 -30.33 -8.01
C ILE A 429 17.37 -29.03 -7.83
N ALA A 430 16.92 -28.23 -6.86
CA ALA A 430 17.62 -27.03 -6.45
C ALA A 430 17.87 -27.08 -4.95
N ALA A 431 18.97 -26.49 -4.50
CA ALA A 431 19.29 -26.40 -3.08
C ALA A 431 19.94 -25.05 -2.75
N GLY A 432 19.79 -24.64 -1.50
CA GLY A 432 20.44 -23.47 -0.95
C GLY A 432 20.83 -23.71 0.51
N LEU A 433 21.98 -23.18 0.89
CA LEU A 433 22.43 -23.05 2.25
C LEU A 433 22.84 -21.61 2.49
N SER A 434 22.22 -20.95 3.46
CA SER A 434 22.60 -19.61 3.89
C SER A 434 23.04 -19.60 5.34
N TYR A 435 23.93 -18.67 5.66
CA TYR A 435 24.42 -18.42 7.00
C TYR A 435 24.43 -16.91 7.27
N LYS A 436 23.87 -16.50 8.40
CA LYS A 436 23.77 -15.09 8.79
C LYS A 436 24.37 -14.86 10.17
N ASN A 437 25.33 -13.97 10.29
CA ASN A 437 25.89 -13.61 11.60
C ASN A 437 26.23 -12.13 11.64
N GLY A 438 26.40 -11.55 12.82
CA GLY A 438 26.71 -10.14 12.96
C GLY A 438 27.23 -9.80 14.34
N LEU A 439 27.90 -8.66 14.42
CA LEU A 439 28.28 -8.03 15.68
C LEU A 439 27.11 -7.24 16.25
N SER A 440 26.26 -6.68 15.38
CA SER A 440 25.10 -5.86 15.70
C SER A 440 24.09 -5.86 14.54
N ASP A 441 22.93 -5.24 14.75
CA ASP A 441 21.92 -5.06 13.69
C ASP A 441 22.43 -4.17 12.54
N ASP A 442 23.40 -3.31 12.82
CA ASP A 442 24.05 -2.42 11.85
C ASP A 442 25.26 -3.05 11.18
N ILE A 443 25.91 -4.03 11.83
CA ILE A 443 27.09 -4.71 11.31
C ILE A 443 26.83 -6.21 11.28
N ASN A 444 26.41 -6.70 10.12
CA ASN A 444 26.16 -8.12 9.91
C ASN A 444 26.58 -8.58 8.52
N PHE A 445 26.71 -9.88 8.36
CA PHE A 445 26.94 -10.52 7.08
C PHE A 445 25.96 -11.66 6.86
N THR A 446 25.65 -11.89 5.59
CA THR A 446 24.91 -13.07 5.14
C THR A 446 25.67 -13.66 3.98
N THR A 447 25.93 -14.96 4.03
CA THR A 447 26.53 -15.71 2.93
C THR A 447 25.60 -16.82 2.51
N ALA A 448 25.59 -17.15 1.22
CA ALA A 448 24.79 -18.25 0.69
C ALA A 448 25.57 -19.02 -0.37
N LEU A 449 25.36 -20.33 -0.39
CA LEU A 449 25.74 -21.23 -1.48
C LEU A 449 24.46 -21.84 -2.02
N THR A 450 24.21 -21.65 -3.31
CA THR A 450 23.02 -22.19 -3.98
C THR A 450 23.41 -22.98 -5.21
N GLY A 451 22.57 -23.90 -5.65
CA GLY A 451 22.84 -24.67 -6.85
C GLY A 451 21.65 -25.42 -7.40
N GLU A 452 21.80 -25.85 -8.65
CA GLU A 452 20.81 -26.57 -9.41
C GLU A 452 21.44 -27.72 -10.17
N PHE A 453 20.64 -28.78 -10.26
CA PHE A 453 20.98 -29.98 -11.00
C PHE A 453 19.77 -30.48 -11.76
N ALA A 454 19.94 -30.74 -13.05
CA ALA A 454 18.96 -31.49 -13.84
C ALA A 454 19.65 -32.35 -14.90
N ARG A 455 19.25 -33.61 -14.99
CA ARG A 455 19.77 -34.53 -16.01
C ARG A 455 19.09 -34.26 -17.35
N GLU A 456 19.87 -34.27 -18.42
CA GLU A 456 19.36 -34.17 -19.80
C GLU A 456 18.26 -35.22 -20.07
N ASN A 457 17.22 -34.82 -20.79
CA ASN A 457 16.15 -35.69 -21.26
C ASN A 457 16.28 -35.85 -22.78
N LEU A 458 16.69 -37.04 -23.20
CA LEU A 458 17.03 -37.35 -24.58
C LEU A 458 15.79 -37.64 -25.46
N THR A 459 14.58 -37.63 -24.91
CA THR A 459 13.36 -38.06 -25.61
C THR A 459 12.93 -37.14 -26.77
N GLY A 460 13.56 -35.97 -26.93
CA GLY A 460 13.31 -35.02 -28.01
C GLY A 460 14.47 -34.79 -28.98
N CYS A 461 15.61 -35.50 -28.80
CA CYS A 461 16.75 -35.42 -29.72
C CYS A 461 16.49 -36.31 -30.96
N LEU A 462 15.44 -36.00 -31.72
CA LEU A 462 15.15 -36.61 -33.02
C LEU A 462 15.35 -35.55 -34.11
N ASP A 463 16.54 -35.55 -34.70
CA ASP A 463 16.73 -35.85 -36.12
C ASP A 463 18.15 -35.46 -36.54
N GLY A 464 18.83 -36.41 -37.20
CA GLY A 464 20.23 -36.34 -37.61
C GLY A 464 20.55 -35.26 -38.65
N THR A 465 20.31 -33.99 -38.32
CA THR A 465 20.97 -32.87 -38.97
C THR A 465 22.34 -32.64 -38.30
N PRO A 466 23.39 -32.23 -39.04
CA PRO A 466 24.73 -31.99 -38.50
C PRO A 466 24.80 -30.84 -37.47
N GLU A 467 23.68 -30.16 -37.25
CA GLU A 467 23.55 -28.98 -36.42
C GLU A 467 22.64 -29.33 -35.23
N GLY A 468 23.24 -29.77 -34.12
CA GLY A 468 22.56 -30.23 -32.90
C GLY A 468 21.79 -29.15 -32.11
N TYR A 469 21.11 -28.22 -32.80
CA TYR A 469 20.22 -27.24 -32.21
C TYR A 469 18.99 -27.95 -31.64
N GLY A 470 18.71 -27.72 -30.36
CA GLY A 470 17.58 -28.34 -29.66
C GLY A 470 17.91 -29.54 -28.77
N CYS A 471 19.18 -29.83 -28.45
CA CYS A 471 19.54 -30.71 -27.33
C CYS A 471 20.26 -29.91 -26.23
N ARG A 472 20.02 -30.24 -24.95
CA ARG A 472 20.66 -29.55 -23.82
C ARG A 472 21.71 -30.42 -23.11
N ASN A 473 22.79 -29.79 -22.65
CA ASN A 473 23.75 -30.37 -21.72
C ASN A 473 23.10 -30.51 -20.34
N GLN A 474 23.58 -31.47 -19.55
CA GLN A 474 23.23 -31.57 -18.13
C GLN A 474 23.34 -30.21 -17.43
N LEU A 475 22.29 -29.84 -16.70
CA LEU A 475 22.28 -28.62 -15.90
C LEU A 475 23.07 -28.88 -14.63
N LEU A 476 24.16 -28.14 -14.47
CA LEU A 476 24.93 -28.03 -13.25
C LEU A 476 25.27 -26.55 -13.07
N HIS A 477 24.59 -25.90 -12.13
CA HIS A 477 24.82 -24.51 -11.80
C HIS A 477 25.04 -24.36 -10.29
N TRP A 478 25.98 -23.52 -9.89
CA TRP A 478 26.12 -23.12 -8.50
C TRP A 478 26.47 -21.64 -8.40
N ASN A 479 26.09 -21.03 -7.28
CA ASN A 479 26.43 -19.66 -6.96
C ASN A 479 26.88 -19.56 -5.50
N PHE A 480 27.93 -18.79 -5.27
CA PHE A 480 28.31 -18.30 -3.97
C PHE A 480 28.05 -16.79 -3.90
N GLY A 481 27.43 -16.33 -2.82
CA GLY A 481 27.19 -14.91 -2.59
C GLY A 481 27.43 -14.50 -1.15
N LEU A 482 27.96 -13.30 -0.98
CA LEU A 482 28.24 -12.64 0.29
C LEU A 482 27.59 -11.24 0.28
N LYS A 483 26.83 -10.96 1.33
CA LYS A 483 26.30 -9.64 1.65
C LYS A 483 26.92 -9.18 2.98
N LEU A 484 27.47 -7.98 2.99
CA LEU A 484 27.95 -7.28 4.19
C LEU A 484 27.10 -6.04 4.40
N LYS A 485 26.50 -5.89 5.59
CA LYS A 485 25.84 -4.66 6.04
C LYS A 485 26.78 -3.93 7.00
N LEU A 486 27.04 -2.66 6.73
CA LEU A 486 27.88 -1.75 7.52
C LEU A 486 27.11 -0.43 7.70
N PHE A 487 26.30 -0.33 8.74
CA PHE A 487 25.34 0.77 8.96
C PHE A 487 24.36 0.87 7.77
N ASP A 488 24.33 2.03 7.11
CA ASP A 488 23.48 2.29 5.93
C ASP A 488 24.10 1.78 4.62
N LEU A 489 25.30 1.17 4.67
CA LEU A 489 25.98 0.61 3.51
C LEU A 489 25.75 -0.89 3.41
N ASP A 490 25.27 -1.33 2.25
CA ASP A 490 25.22 -2.74 1.88
C ASP A 490 26.24 -3.02 0.77
N CYS A 491 27.17 -3.95 1.01
CA CYS A 491 28.11 -4.45 0.01
C CYS A 491 27.74 -5.87 -0.38
N ILE A 492 27.76 -6.18 -1.68
CA ILE A 492 27.55 -7.53 -2.19
C ILE A 492 28.69 -7.94 -3.10
N PHE A 493 29.06 -9.21 -2.98
CA PHE A 493 29.87 -9.94 -3.95
C PHE A 493 29.21 -11.29 -4.23
N SER A 494 29.16 -11.71 -5.48
CA SER A 494 28.76 -13.07 -5.84
C SER A 494 29.45 -13.58 -7.09
N TYR A 495 29.60 -14.89 -7.14
CA TYR A 495 30.20 -15.61 -8.25
C TYR A 495 29.32 -16.82 -8.58
N GLY A 496 28.91 -16.93 -9.84
CA GLY A 496 28.13 -18.06 -10.33
C GLY A 496 28.87 -18.79 -11.45
N ASN A 497 28.68 -20.10 -11.50
CA ASN A 497 29.25 -20.94 -12.54
C ASN A 497 28.20 -21.97 -12.99
N GLY A 498 27.90 -21.96 -14.29
CA GLY A 498 26.99 -22.88 -14.94
C GLY A 498 27.69 -23.96 -15.75
N GLY A 499 29.03 -23.99 -15.80
CA GLY A 499 29.78 -24.96 -16.56
C GLY A 499 29.31 -25.04 -18.02
N LYS A 500 28.94 -26.24 -18.44
CA LYS A 500 28.44 -26.54 -19.78
C LYS A 500 26.92 -26.41 -19.93
N SER A 501 26.21 -25.98 -18.88
CA SER A 501 24.75 -25.97 -18.84
C SER A 501 24.13 -25.19 -19.99
N GLY A 502 23.00 -25.68 -20.47
CA GLY A 502 22.21 -25.08 -21.54
C GLY A 502 22.31 -25.78 -22.87
N GLU A 503 22.00 -25.07 -23.95
CA GLU A 503 21.96 -25.66 -25.28
C GLU A 503 23.33 -26.16 -25.74
N LYS A 504 23.36 -27.35 -26.36
CA LYS A 504 24.55 -27.92 -26.98
C LYS A 504 24.87 -27.10 -28.23
N CYS A 505 25.97 -26.36 -28.20
CA CYS A 505 26.46 -25.61 -29.36
C CYS A 505 27.59 -26.36 -30.07
N ASN A 506 27.74 -26.10 -31.37
CA ASN A 506 28.93 -26.48 -32.13
C ASN A 506 29.69 -25.22 -32.61
N PRO A 507 30.93 -24.99 -32.15
CA PRO A 507 31.71 -25.79 -31.20
C PRO A 507 31.19 -25.71 -29.76
N GLU A 508 31.58 -26.71 -28.97
CA GLU A 508 31.08 -26.94 -27.61
C GLU A 508 31.41 -25.76 -26.66
N ILE A 509 30.52 -25.54 -25.70
CA ILE A 509 30.76 -24.63 -24.58
C ILE A 509 31.49 -25.39 -23.48
N ASN A 510 32.63 -24.84 -23.05
CA ASN A 510 33.41 -25.44 -21.98
C ASN A 510 32.95 -24.96 -20.59
N ASN A 511 32.65 -23.67 -20.46
CA ASN A 511 32.31 -23.06 -19.18
C ASN A 511 31.50 -21.78 -19.38
N THR A 512 30.58 -21.51 -18.46
CA THR A 512 29.79 -20.28 -18.38
C THR A 512 29.84 -19.78 -16.94
N TYR A 513 30.18 -18.52 -16.73
CA TYR A 513 30.36 -17.95 -15.39
C TYR A 513 29.95 -16.49 -15.33
N TYR A 514 29.74 -15.99 -14.11
CA TYR A 514 29.62 -14.57 -13.86
C TYR A 514 30.23 -14.16 -12.52
N ILE A 515 30.66 -12.90 -12.47
CA ILE A 515 31.03 -12.17 -11.27
C ILE A 515 30.06 -10.99 -11.13
N ASN A 516 29.59 -10.76 -9.92
CA ASN A 516 28.73 -9.64 -9.60
C ASN A 516 29.15 -9.00 -8.29
N ALA A 517 29.24 -7.68 -8.28
CA ALA A 517 29.59 -6.94 -7.09
C ALA A 517 28.83 -5.62 -7.04
N GLY A 518 28.60 -5.08 -5.85
CA GLY A 518 28.01 -3.76 -5.74
C GLY A 518 28.03 -3.22 -4.32
N VAL A 519 27.84 -1.91 -4.23
CA VAL A 519 27.67 -1.19 -2.98
C VAL A 519 26.42 -0.34 -3.11
N ALA A 520 25.60 -0.34 -2.07
CA ALA A 520 24.46 0.54 -1.96
C ALA A 520 24.52 1.31 -0.65
N TYR A 521 24.06 2.55 -0.70
CA TYR A 521 23.79 3.37 0.46
C TYR A 521 22.28 3.63 0.51
N HIS A 522 21.66 3.31 1.63
CA HIS A 522 20.23 3.46 1.84
C HIS A 522 19.98 4.37 3.05
N SER A 523 19.42 5.56 2.81
CA SER A 523 18.80 6.37 3.85
C SER A 523 17.33 6.58 3.56
N ASP A 524 16.61 7.16 4.52
CA ASP A 524 15.20 7.55 4.36
C ASP A 524 14.99 8.60 3.26
N SER A 525 15.99 9.45 3.00
CA SER A 525 15.87 10.57 2.07
C SER A 525 16.44 10.26 0.68
N TYR A 526 17.35 9.29 0.57
CA TYR A 526 17.98 8.95 -0.70
C TYR A 526 18.52 7.52 -0.69
N LYS A 527 18.43 6.87 -1.85
CA LYS A 527 19.01 5.57 -2.12
C LYS A 527 19.94 5.67 -3.31
N SER A 528 21.15 5.15 -3.17
CA SER A 528 22.13 5.12 -4.26
C SER A 528 22.81 3.77 -4.33
N SER A 529 23.06 3.25 -5.52
CA SER A 529 23.83 2.03 -5.68
C SER A 529 24.78 2.09 -6.87
N LEU A 530 25.96 1.52 -6.70
CA LEU A 530 26.92 1.23 -7.76
C LEU A 530 27.02 -0.29 -7.90
N THR A 531 26.67 -0.82 -9.07
CA THR A 531 26.68 -2.26 -9.31
C THR A 531 27.53 -2.60 -10.54
N TYR A 532 28.18 -3.75 -10.48
CA TYR A 532 29.08 -4.29 -11.48
C TYR A 532 28.68 -5.72 -11.81
N PHE A 533 28.71 -6.05 -13.09
CA PHE A 533 28.46 -7.40 -13.56
C PHE A 533 29.42 -7.72 -14.70
N ASN A 534 30.00 -8.91 -14.64
CA ASN A 534 30.79 -9.48 -15.72
C ASN A 534 30.36 -10.93 -15.91
N SER A 535 30.17 -11.34 -17.17
CA SER A 535 29.93 -12.73 -17.51
C SER A 535 30.84 -13.16 -18.64
N GLY A 536 31.15 -14.45 -18.65
CA GLY A 536 31.95 -15.08 -19.67
C GLY A 536 31.37 -16.42 -20.10
N ARG A 537 31.35 -16.67 -21.40
CA ARG A 537 31.03 -17.98 -21.99
C ARG A 537 32.19 -18.44 -22.85
N HIS A 538 32.88 -19.46 -22.39
CA HIS A 538 34.06 -20.01 -23.06
C HIS A 538 33.63 -21.03 -24.11
N ILE A 539 33.92 -20.71 -25.37
CA ILE A 539 33.63 -21.56 -26.52
C ILE A 539 34.94 -22.24 -26.94
N VAL A 540 34.92 -23.58 -27.04
CA VAL A 540 36.08 -24.36 -27.45
C VAL A 540 36.60 -23.84 -28.79
N SER A 541 37.92 -23.67 -28.88
CA SER A 541 38.67 -23.16 -30.05
C SER A 541 38.28 -21.77 -30.59
N LYS A 542 37.32 -21.06 -29.98
CA LYS A 542 36.84 -19.74 -30.43
C LYS A 542 37.03 -18.61 -29.42
N GLY A 543 37.45 -18.92 -28.19
CA GLY A 543 37.68 -17.92 -27.14
C GLY A 543 36.45 -17.67 -26.27
N THR A 544 36.45 -16.55 -25.55
CA THR A 544 35.41 -16.24 -24.57
C THR A 544 34.55 -15.08 -25.04
N ASN A 545 33.24 -15.30 -25.11
CA ASN A 545 32.28 -14.21 -25.24
C ASN A 545 32.10 -13.58 -23.87
N GLU A 546 32.25 -12.26 -23.77
CA GLU A 546 32.22 -11.54 -22.51
C GLU A 546 31.23 -10.39 -22.58
N LEU A 547 30.49 -10.20 -21.48
CA LEU A 547 29.71 -8.99 -21.22
C LEU A 547 30.21 -8.37 -19.93
N THR A 548 30.45 -7.06 -19.95
CA THR A 548 30.71 -6.27 -18.75
C THR A 548 29.71 -5.14 -18.66
N SER A 549 29.13 -4.92 -17.49
CA SER A 549 28.25 -3.77 -17.22
C SER A 549 28.53 -3.14 -15.87
N TYR A 550 28.34 -1.82 -15.83
CA TYR A 550 28.41 -0.98 -14.64
C TYR A 550 27.12 -0.17 -14.58
N ALA A 551 26.49 -0.11 -13.41
CA ALA A 551 25.32 0.73 -13.23
C ALA A 551 25.45 1.65 -12.02
N LEU A 552 25.14 2.92 -12.23
CA LEU A 552 24.96 3.92 -11.18
C LEU A 552 23.47 4.25 -11.08
N SER A 553 22.91 3.99 -9.92
CA SER A 553 21.48 4.10 -9.66
C SER A 553 21.23 5.11 -8.53
N LEU A 554 20.28 6.01 -8.73
CA LEU A 554 19.84 6.99 -7.75
C LEU A 554 18.32 6.94 -7.65
N GLU A 555 17.80 6.91 -6.43
CA GLU A 555 16.36 6.92 -6.15
C GLU A 555 16.06 7.87 -4.99
N TYR A 556 15.05 8.70 -5.18
CA TYR A 556 14.59 9.67 -4.20
C TYR A 556 13.19 9.28 -3.72
N PRO A 557 13.07 8.73 -2.50
CA PRO A 557 11.79 8.44 -1.89
C PRO A 557 11.01 9.72 -1.61
N PHE A 558 9.72 9.69 -1.89
CA PHE A 558 8.74 10.70 -1.49
C PHE A 558 7.78 10.12 -0.45
N PHE A 559 6.61 10.74 -0.32
CA PHE A 559 5.53 10.30 0.52
C PHE A 559 4.82 9.05 -0.04
N MET A 560 4.34 8.17 0.86
CA MET A 560 3.46 7.02 0.54
C MET A 560 4.06 5.99 -0.43
N GLY A 561 5.33 5.62 -0.23
CA GLY A 561 5.98 4.58 -1.04
C GLY A 561 6.15 4.96 -2.51
N THR A 562 6.03 6.25 -2.84
CA THR A 562 6.37 6.77 -4.15
C THR A 562 7.84 7.18 -4.22
N SER A 563 8.48 7.02 -5.38
CA SER A 563 9.82 7.52 -5.63
C SER A 563 10.01 7.87 -7.10
N TYR A 564 10.86 8.85 -7.40
CA TYR A 564 11.47 8.91 -8.73
C TYR A 564 12.87 8.32 -8.67
N TYR A 565 13.34 7.87 -9.81
CA TYR A 565 14.67 7.32 -9.92
C TYR A 565 15.32 7.61 -11.25
N PHE A 566 16.63 7.43 -11.25
CA PHE A 566 17.50 7.52 -12.41
C PHE A 566 18.55 6.40 -12.35
N ASP A 567 18.81 5.76 -13.48
CA ASP A 567 19.76 4.66 -13.60
C ASP A 567 20.60 4.86 -14.87
N ILE A 568 21.92 4.84 -14.73
CA ILE A 568 22.85 4.85 -15.87
C ILE A 568 23.54 3.50 -15.91
N VAL A 569 23.36 2.77 -17.00
CA VAL A 569 24.06 1.51 -17.24
C VAL A 569 25.01 1.65 -18.41
N LYS A 570 26.32 1.50 -18.16
CA LYS A 570 27.32 1.32 -19.20
C LYS A 570 27.51 -0.16 -19.46
N PHE A 571 27.55 -0.57 -20.71
CA PHE A 571 27.83 -1.96 -21.08
C PHE A 571 28.92 -2.06 -22.15
N THR A 572 29.57 -3.21 -22.21
CA THR A 572 30.54 -3.57 -23.24
C THR A 572 30.49 -5.07 -23.48
N THR A 573 30.39 -5.48 -24.75
CA THR A 573 30.44 -6.86 -25.20
C THR A 573 31.71 -7.12 -25.99
N LYS A 574 32.20 -8.35 -25.90
CA LYS A 574 33.32 -8.84 -26.70
C LYS A 574 32.97 -10.23 -27.23
N GLU A 575 32.89 -10.37 -28.54
CA GLU A 575 32.56 -11.63 -29.21
C GLU A 575 33.66 -11.99 -30.22
N PRO A 576 34.70 -12.74 -29.81
CA PRO A 576 35.85 -13.02 -30.67
C PRO A 576 35.50 -13.73 -31.98
N LYS A 577 34.42 -14.53 -32.02
CA LYS A 577 33.96 -15.25 -33.22
C LYS A 577 33.42 -14.32 -34.32
N VAL A 578 32.79 -13.21 -33.95
CA VAL A 578 32.06 -12.33 -34.88
C VAL A 578 32.86 -11.05 -35.16
N GLU A 579 34.06 -10.91 -34.56
CA GLU A 579 34.88 -9.68 -34.55
C GLU A 579 34.09 -8.41 -34.15
N ASN A 580 32.96 -8.60 -33.48
CA ASN A 580 32.06 -7.54 -33.08
C ASN A 580 32.19 -7.30 -31.58
N SER A 581 32.39 -6.03 -31.24
CA SER A 581 32.26 -5.52 -29.88
C SER A 581 31.24 -4.40 -29.90
N ASN A 582 30.26 -4.45 -29.02
CA ASN A 582 29.37 -3.31 -28.82
C ASN A 582 29.64 -2.69 -27.46
N SER A 583 29.48 -1.38 -27.37
CA SER A 583 29.50 -0.66 -26.11
C SER A 583 28.51 0.48 -26.18
N GLY A 584 27.96 0.83 -25.04
CA GLY A 584 26.94 1.86 -24.99
C GLY A 584 26.53 2.22 -23.58
N TYR A 585 25.57 3.13 -23.53
CA TYR A 585 24.92 3.59 -22.31
C TYR A 585 23.42 3.43 -22.44
N VAL A 586 22.78 2.98 -21.37
CA VAL A 586 21.33 3.02 -21.21
C VAL A 586 21.02 3.93 -20.03
N LEU A 587 20.21 4.95 -20.29
CA LEU A 587 19.66 5.84 -19.27
C LEU A 587 18.21 5.44 -19.02
N LEU A 588 17.88 5.15 -17.77
CA LEU A 588 16.52 4.89 -17.33
C LEU A 588 16.12 5.96 -16.32
N THR A 589 14.94 6.53 -16.49
CA THR A 589 14.29 7.34 -15.47
C THR A 589 12.89 6.81 -15.23
N GLY A 590 12.36 6.97 -14.03
CA GLY A 590 11.03 6.44 -13.77
C GLY A 590 10.40 6.89 -12.47
N LEU A 591 9.14 6.50 -12.31
CA LEU A 591 8.32 6.73 -11.14
C LEU A 591 7.86 5.37 -10.60
N LYS A 592 8.07 5.15 -9.30
CA LYS A 592 7.57 3.99 -8.59
C LYS A 592 6.48 4.40 -7.63
N LEU A 593 5.51 3.52 -7.47
CA LEU A 593 4.59 3.48 -6.35
C LEU A 593 4.62 2.05 -5.80
N SER A 594 4.85 1.92 -4.50
CA SER A 594 4.73 0.67 -3.76
C SER A 594 3.82 0.88 -2.56
N PHE A 595 2.93 -0.07 -2.31
CA PHE A 595 2.01 -0.04 -1.18
C PHE A 595 1.95 -1.40 -0.49
#